data_AF-A0A952IIM1-F1
#
_entry.id   AF-A0A952IIM1-F1
#
_cell.length_a   1.000
_cell.length_b   1.000
_cell.length_c   1.000
_cell.angle_alpha   90.00
_cell.angle_beta   90.00
_cell.angle_gamma   90.00
#
_symmetry.space_group_name_H-M   'P 1'
#
loop_
_entity.id
_entity.type
_entity.pdbx_description
1 polymer ?
#
loop_
_entity_poly.entity_id
_entity_poly.type
_entity_poly.pdbx_seq_one_letter_code
_entity_poly.pdbx_strand_id
1 'polypeptide(L)'
;MTKLRALCISLLMVLNISAYAKPIKSARPAEERTYQYMYETDSIKLTKLVEIAQKNIDRPILIHSYARSTVVAKGALPKIMNLDAFGEILAENFMTVVEKGEFLVVLPSNEARTSSIPVVEFRDDLPYKNWQWVTTSFQPKNNIKVAKLMPVIRPLLPGRAHLGAHIPTNKILITASYGNVKRIINVLNEIDADAP
;
A
#
# COMPACT_ATOMS: atom_id res chain seq x y z
N MET A 1 -90.13 31.50 -27.15
CA MET A 1 -90.38 31.03 -25.77
C MET A 1 -89.16 30.23 -25.33
N THR A 2 -88.35 30.90 -24.48
CA THR A 2 -87.24 30.44 -23.62
C THR A 2 -86.28 29.36 -24.13
N LYS A 3 -85.29 29.79 -24.94
CA LYS A 3 -83.93 29.24 -24.92
C LYS A 3 -83.05 30.20 -24.11
N LEU A 4 -82.39 29.72 -23.05
CA LEU A 4 -81.42 30.52 -22.28
C LEU A 4 -80.16 29.71 -21.92
N ARG A 5 -79.08 30.05 -22.64
CA ARG A 5 -77.67 30.23 -22.25
C ARG A 5 -77.13 29.38 -21.08
N ALA A 6 -76.18 28.47 -21.34
CA ALA A 6 -74.73 28.69 -21.33
C ALA A 6 -74.13 28.93 -19.92
N LEU A 7 -73.37 27.95 -19.39
CA LEU A 7 -72.18 28.21 -18.58
C LEU A 7 -71.32 26.94 -18.43
N CYS A 8 -70.03 27.10 -18.71
CA CYS A 8 -68.94 26.14 -18.48
C CYS A 8 -68.84 25.74 -17.00
N ILE A 9 -68.19 24.61 -16.71
CA ILE A 9 -66.95 24.54 -15.89
C ILE A 9 -66.58 23.07 -15.69
N SER A 10 -65.44 22.71 -16.28
CA SER A 10 -64.49 21.66 -15.92
C SER A 10 -64.97 20.46 -15.08
N LEU A 11 -65.12 19.30 -15.71
CA LEU A 11 -65.04 18.04 -14.98
C LEU A 11 -64.26 16.99 -15.77
N LEU A 12 -62.99 16.83 -15.38
CA LEU A 12 -62.19 15.62 -15.48
C LEU A 12 -62.11 14.95 -16.86
N MET A 13 -61.33 15.57 -17.76
CA MET A 13 -60.65 14.83 -18.81
C MET A 13 -59.34 14.24 -18.23
N VAL A 14 -59.47 13.21 -17.39
CA VAL A 14 -58.32 12.33 -17.10
C VAL A 14 -58.37 11.22 -18.13
N LEU A 15 -57.51 11.37 -19.14
CA LEU A 15 -57.22 10.37 -20.15
C LEU A 15 -56.91 9.03 -19.47
N ASN A 16 -57.78 8.06 -19.72
CA ASN A 16 -57.46 6.64 -19.70
C ASN A 16 -56.36 6.40 -20.76
N ILE A 17 -55.09 6.48 -20.36
CA ILE A 17 -54.02 5.77 -21.05
C ILE A 17 -53.82 4.47 -20.27
N SER A 18 -54.73 3.54 -20.53
CA SER A 18 -54.59 2.16 -20.11
C SER A 18 -53.43 1.53 -20.89
N ALA A 19 -52.37 1.25 -20.14
CA ALA A 19 -51.50 0.08 -20.28
C ALA A 19 -51.08 -0.33 -21.72
N TYR A 20 -50.00 0.29 -22.20
CA TYR A 20 -49.05 -0.36 -23.11
C TYR A 20 -47.62 -0.26 -22.54
N ALA A 21 -47.44 -0.67 -21.29
CA ALA A 21 -46.12 -0.96 -20.75
C ALA A 21 -45.88 -2.47 -20.89
N LYS A 22 -45.02 -2.88 -21.83
CA LYS A 22 -44.48 -4.24 -21.84
C LYS A 22 -43.88 -4.50 -20.45
N PRO A 23 -44.19 -5.63 -19.78
CA PRO A 23 -43.57 -5.93 -18.51
C PRO A 23 -42.06 -6.05 -18.74
N ILE A 24 -41.31 -5.16 -18.10
CA ILE A 24 -39.86 -5.30 -17.95
C ILE A 24 -39.69 -6.63 -17.22
N LYS A 25 -39.13 -7.64 -17.91
CA LYS A 25 -38.71 -8.88 -17.25
C LYS A 25 -37.85 -8.44 -16.07
N SER A 26 -38.32 -8.69 -14.86
CA SER A 26 -37.53 -8.46 -13.66
C SER A 26 -36.17 -9.12 -13.88
N ALA A 27 -35.12 -8.30 -13.84
CA ALA A 27 -33.77 -8.83 -13.80
C ALA A 27 -33.73 -9.84 -12.66
N ARG A 28 -33.27 -11.07 -12.93
CA ARG A 28 -33.06 -12.09 -11.88
C ARG A 28 -32.32 -11.40 -10.72
N PRO A 29 -32.66 -11.70 -9.46
CA PRO A 29 -31.85 -11.26 -8.33
C PRO A 29 -30.41 -11.68 -8.64
N ALA A 30 -29.48 -10.71 -8.61
CA ALA A 30 -28.08 -11.02 -8.80
C ALA A 30 -27.69 -12.04 -7.73
N GLU A 31 -27.40 -13.27 -8.14
CA GLU A 31 -26.86 -14.29 -7.23
C GLU A 31 -25.69 -13.65 -6.48
N GLU A 32 -25.79 -13.67 -5.16
CA GLU A 32 -24.77 -13.18 -4.25
C GLU A 32 -23.55 -14.08 -4.43
N ARG A 33 -22.68 -13.72 -5.38
CA ARG A 33 -21.43 -14.42 -5.65
C ARG A 33 -20.54 -14.24 -4.44
N THR A 34 -20.68 -15.16 -3.49
CA THR A 34 -19.74 -15.32 -2.39
C THR A 34 -18.44 -15.79 -3.02
N TYR A 35 -17.51 -14.88 -3.28
CA TYR A 35 -16.17 -15.21 -3.72
C TYR A 35 -15.42 -15.87 -2.55
N GLN A 36 -15.60 -17.18 -2.39
CA GLN A 36 -14.80 -17.94 -1.45
C GLN A 36 -13.44 -18.24 -2.11
N TYR A 37 -12.53 -17.27 -2.09
CA TYR A 37 -11.15 -17.47 -2.51
C TYR A 37 -10.42 -18.34 -1.47
N MET A 38 -10.64 -19.65 -1.52
CA MET A 38 -9.79 -20.64 -0.87
C MET A 38 -8.58 -20.88 -1.77
N TYR A 39 -7.59 -19.99 -1.71
CA TYR A 39 -6.26 -20.38 -2.16
C TYR A 39 -5.69 -21.24 -1.03
N GLU A 40 -5.53 -22.54 -1.27
CA GLU A 40 -4.66 -23.37 -0.45
C GLU A 40 -3.25 -22.76 -0.59
N THR A 41 -2.89 -21.95 0.39
CA THR A 41 -1.61 -21.25 0.44
C THR A 41 -0.71 -22.07 1.34
N ASP A 42 0.43 -22.49 0.80
CA ASP A 42 1.53 -23.00 1.61
C ASP A 42 1.93 -21.89 2.58
N SER A 43 1.46 -22.03 3.82
CA SER A 43 1.67 -21.06 4.88
C SER A 43 2.45 -21.71 6.02
N ILE A 44 3.36 -20.94 6.58
CA ILE A 44 4.17 -21.33 7.72
C ILE A 44 3.86 -20.41 8.89
N LYS A 45 3.80 -20.95 10.11
CA LYS A 45 3.72 -20.12 11.31
C LYS A 45 4.96 -19.23 11.40
N LEU A 46 4.79 -17.94 11.67
CA LEU A 46 5.91 -17.01 11.81
C LEU A 46 6.92 -17.49 12.86
N THR A 47 6.44 -18.07 13.96
CA THR A 47 7.29 -18.67 15.00
C THR A 47 8.19 -19.77 14.45
N LYS A 48 7.68 -20.62 13.55
CA LYS A 48 8.48 -21.67 12.92
C LYS A 48 9.49 -21.10 11.93
N LEU A 49 9.13 -20.06 11.19
CA LEU A 49 10.06 -19.35 10.31
C LEU A 49 11.21 -18.72 11.11
N VAL A 50 10.90 -18.06 12.23
CA VAL A 50 11.90 -17.50 13.14
C VAL A 50 12.80 -18.58 13.72
N GLU A 51 12.27 -19.73 14.12
CA GLU A 51 13.06 -20.88 14.59
C GLU A 51 14.07 -21.37 13.52
N ILE A 52 13.67 -21.39 12.24
CA ILE A 52 14.54 -21.77 11.13
C ILE A 52 15.62 -20.70 10.90
N ALA A 53 15.25 -19.42 10.92
CA ALA A 53 16.15 -18.29 10.73
C ALA A 53 17.20 -18.19 11.85
N GLN A 54 16.78 -18.38 13.11
CA GLN A 54 17.65 -18.28 14.29
C GLN A 54 18.83 -19.25 14.25
N LYS A 55 18.74 -20.36 13.50
CA LYS A 55 19.85 -21.31 13.31
C LYS A 55 21.06 -20.74 12.57
N ASN A 56 20.87 -19.69 11.78
CA ASN A 56 21.92 -19.09 10.94
C ASN A 56 22.04 -17.57 11.15
N ILE A 57 21.41 -17.04 12.20
CA ILE A 57 21.43 -15.63 12.57
C ILE A 57 21.85 -15.55 14.02
N ASP A 58 23.01 -14.95 14.28
CA ASP A 58 23.64 -14.93 15.61
C ASP A 58 23.03 -13.92 16.59
N ARG A 59 21.99 -13.20 16.16
CA ARG A 59 21.28 -12.23 17.01
C ARG A 59 19.92 -12.79 17.41
N PRO A 60 19.51 -12.66 18.69
CA PRO A 60 18.19 -13.10 19.13
C PRO A 60 17.08 -12.36 18.38
N ILE A 61 16.09 -13.11 17.90
CA ILE A 61 14.96 -12.58 17.15
C ILE A 61 13.72 -12.52 18.04
N LEU A 62 13.13 -11.33 18.17
CA LEU A 62 11.85 -11.10 18.83
C LEU A 62 10.74 -10.91 17.79
N ILE A 63 9.52 -11.30 18.16
CA ILE A 63 8.32 -11.07 17.35
C ILE A 63 7.48 -10.00 18.04
N HIS A 64 7.23 -8.90 17.34
CA HIS A 64 6.34 -7.85 17.82
C HIS A 64 4.91 -8.37 17.95
N SER A 65 4.15 -7.91 18.95
CA SER A 65 2.78 -8.38 19.23
C SER A 65 1.81 -8.19 18.07
N TYR A 66 2.03 -7.17 17.24
CA TYR A 66 1.22 -6.89 16.04
C TYR A 66 1.70 -7.63 14.77
N ALA A 67 2.77 -8.41 14.83
CA ALA A 67 3.22 -9.20 13.69
C ALA A 67 2.16 -10.27 13.30
N ARG A 68 2.10 -10.61 12.02
CA ARG A 68 1.20 -11.67 11.55
C ARG A 68 1.65 -13.02 12.12
N SER A 69 0.69 -13.87 12.47
CA SER A 69 0.97 -15.22 12.98
C SER A 69 1.46 -16.19 11.90
N THR A 70 1.16 -15.90 10.63
CA THR A 70 1.50 -16.73 9.48
C THR A 70 2.20 -15.93 8.38
N VAL A 71 3.03 -16.64 7.63
CA VAL A 71 3.77 -16.18 6.47
C VAL A 71 3.37 -17.07 5.30
N VAL A 72 3.01 -16.48 4.18
CA VAL A 72 2.81 -17.18 2.91
C VAL A 72 4.18 -17.38 2.26
N ALA A 73 4.53 -18.63 2.02
CA ALA A 73 5.79 -19.02 1.39
C ALA A 73 5.50 -20.14 0.40
N LYS A 74 4.99 -19.76 -0.78
CA LYS A 74 4.74 -20.69 -1.87
C LYS A 74 6.06 -21.02 -2.55
N GLY A 75 6.54 -22.25 -2.40
CA GLY A 75 7.86 -22.69 -2.86
C GLY A 75 8.82 -22.96 -1.69
N ALA A 76 9.68 -23.97 -1.85
CA ALA A 76 10.57 -24.42 -0.79
C ALA A 76 11.38 -23.27 -0.20
N LEU A 77 11.35 -23.15 1.14
CA LEU A 77 12.22 -22.24 1.87
C LEU A 77 13.69 -22.45 1.43
N PRO A 78 14.51 -21.40 1.44
CA PRO A 78 15.92 -21.53 1.13
C PRO A 78 16.57 -22.55 2.08
N LYS A 79 17.50 -23.37 1.56
CA LYS A 79 18.19 -24.41 2.35
C LYS A 79 18.88 -23.82 3.60
N ILE A 80 19.41 -22.61 3.46
CA ILE A 80 20.01 -21.83 4.54
C ILE A 80 19.24 -20.53 4.64
N MET A 81 18.76 -20.22 5.84
CA MET A 81 17.98 -19.02 6.11
C MET A 81 18.86 -17.97 6.81
N ASN A 82 19.62 -17.22 6.02
CA ASN A 82 20.36 -16.06 6.50
C ASN A 82 19.44 -14.84 6.68
N LEU A 83 19.96 -13.74 7.22
CA LEU A 83 19.19 -12.52 7.49
C LEU A 83 18.57 -11.91 6.22
N ASP A 84 19.28 -11.98 5.09
CA ASP A 84 18.80 -11.41 3.82
C ASP A 84 17.59 -12.17 3.30
N ALA A 85 17.68 -13.50 3.21
CA ALA A 85 16.58 -14.34 2.77
C ALA A 85 15.39 -14.29 3.73
N PHE A 86 15.66 -14.21 5.03
CA PHE A 86 14.61 -14.02 6.04
C PHE A 86 13.88 -12.67 5.84
N GLY A 87 14.63 -11.59 5.63
CA GLY A 87 14.09 -10.25 5.38
C GLY A 87 13.23 -10.16 4.11
N GLU A 88 13.66 -10.79 3.02
CA GLU A 88 12.89 -10.85 1.75
C GLU A 88 11.56 -11.58 1.95
N ILE A 89 11.56 -12.75 2.62
CA ILE A 89 10.32 -13.49 2.91
C ILE A 89 9.36 -12.63 3.76
N LEU A 90 9.88 -11.92 4.77
CA LEU A 90 9.08 -11.02 5.59
C LEU A 90 8.49 -9.87 4.76
N ALA A 91 9.28 -9.27 3.86
CA ALA A 91 8.87 -8.14 3.03
C ALA A 91 7.70 -8.49 2.11
N GLU A 92 7.75 -9.65 1.45
CA GLU A 92 6.64 -10.19 0.64
C GLU A 92 5.38 -10.45 1.46
N ASN A 93 5.55 -10.62 2.78
CA ASN A 93 4.47 -10.83 3.75
C ASN A 93 4.12 -9.57 4.55
N PHE A 94 4.53 -8.40 4.07
CA PHE A 94 4.23 -7.10 4.66
C PHE A 94 4.75 -6.91 6.09
N MET A 95 5.80 -7.63 6.43
CA MET A 95 6.57 -7.52 7.66
C MET A 95 7.99 -7.08 7.32
N THR A 96 8.77 -6.78 8.34
CA THR A 96 10.19 -6.51 8.21
C THR A 96 10.88 -6.88 9.52
N VAL A 97 12.21 -6.87 9.51
CA VAL A 97 13.02 -7.04 10.70
C VAL A 97 13.89 -5.81 10.88
N VAL A 98 13.90 -5.26 12.09
CA VAL A 98 14.68 -4.08 12.44
C VAL A 98 15.57 -4.36 13.63
N GLU A 99 16.65 -3.62 13.74
CA GLU A 99 17.57 -3.74 14.86
C GLU A 99 17.08 -2.91 16.06
N LYS A 100 17.03 -3.50 17.25
CA LYS A 100 16.74 -2.80 18.51
C LYS A 100 17.69 -3.27 19.60
N GLY A 101 18.77 -2.50 19.81
CA GLY A 101 19.87 -2.93 20.68
C GLY A 101 20.48 -4.24 20.17
N GLU A 102 20.61 -5.23 21.03
CA GLU A 102 21.13 -6.57 20.67
C GLU A 102 20.13 -7.41 19.86
N PHE A 103 18.84 -7.08 19.91
CA PHE A 103 17.77 -7.85 19.28
C PHE A 103 17.52 -7.47 17.83
N LEU A 104 17.09 -8.46 17.06
CA LEU A 104 16.36 -8.27 15.82
C LEU A 104 14.87 -8.39 16.11
N VAL A 105 14.07 -7.43 15.68
CA VAL A 105 12.63 -7.40 15.98
C VAL A 105 11.83 -7.50 14.68
N VAL A 106 11.10 -8.60 14.53
CA VAL A 106 10.15 -8.79 13.44
C VAL A 106 8.88 -8.01 13.75
N LEU A 107 8.47 -7.15 12.82
CA LEU A 107 7.31 -6.28 12.99
C LEU A 107 6.57 -6.05 11.67
N PRO A 108 5.29 -5.65 11.70
CA PRO A 108 4.58 -5.20 10.50
C PRO A 108 5.29 -4.01 9.85
N SER A 109 5.36 -3.99 8.51
CA SER A 109 6.02 -2.91 7.76
C SER A 109 5.52 -1.50 8.10
N ASN A 110 4.25 -1.32 8.49
CA ASN A 110 3.69 -0.03 8.92
C ASN A 110 4.24 0.47 10.26
N GLU A 111 4.68 -0.44 11.13
CA GLU A 111 5.31 -0.14 12.42
C GLU A 111 6.81 0.20 12.26
N ALA A 112 7.40 -0.04 11.08
CA ALA A 112 8.81 0.25 10.84
C ALA A 112 9.11 1.76 10.97
N ARG A 113 8.17 2.62 10.57
CA ARG A 113 8.32 4.09 10.57
C ARG A 113 8.44 4.70 11.96
N THR A 114 7.80 4.10 12.95
CA THR A 114 7.79 4.54 14.35
C THR A 114 8.85 3.79 15.18
N SER A 115 9.55 2.84 14.56
CA SER A 115 10.67 2.13 15.15
C SER A 115 11.98 2.88 14.90
N SER A 116 13.03 2.50 15.64
CA SER A 116 14.40 2.99 15.47
C SER A 116 15.04 2.44 14.19
N ILE A 117 14.57 2.89 13.03
CA ILE A 117 15.18 2.58 11.73
C ILE A 117 16.32 3.56 11.41
N PRO A 118 17.35 3.14 10.66
CA PRO A 118 18.48 4.01 10.35
C PRO A 118 18.05 5.20 9.48
N VAL A 119 18.62 6.37 9.79
CA VAL A 119 18.57 7.56 8.94
C VAL A 119 19.85 7.59 8.10
N VAL A 120 19.71 7.62 6.78
CA VAL A 120 20.81 7.46 5.84
C VAL A 120 20.78 8.53 4.75
N GLU A 121 21.94 9.02 4.37
CA GLU A 121 22.09 9.75 3.12
C GLU A 121 22.14 8.73 1.98
N PHE A 122 21.18 8.79 1.06
CA PHE A 122 21.04 7.75 0.05
C PHE A 122 22.22 7.75 -0.94
N ARG A 123 22.79 6.56 -1.19
CA ARG A 123 23.78 6.32 -2.25
C ARG A 123 23.57 4.92 -2.80
N ASP A 124 23.65 4.74 -4.11
CA ASP A 124 23.32 3.46 -4.75
C ASP A 124 24.16 2.26 -4.30
N ASP A 125 25.34 2.52 -3.75
CA ASP A 125 26.35 1.55 -3.32
C ASP A 125 26.30 1.19 -1.83
N LEU A 126 25.36 1.76 -1.06
CA LEU A 126 25.23 1.41 0.35
C LEU A 126 24.88 -0.08 0.52
N PRO A 127 25.37 -0.73 1.59
CA PRO A 127 25.16 -2.16 1.82
C PRO A 127 23.75 -2.50 2.33
N TYR A 128 22.74 -1.67 2.05
CA TYR A 128 21.35 -1.93 2.43
C TYR A 128 20.69 -2.86 1.42
N LYS A 129 19.98 -3.85 1.94
CA LYS A 129 19.15 -4.78 1.19
C LYS A 129 17.81 -4.17 0.86
N ASN A 130 17.19 -4.59 -0.24
CA ASN A 130 15.97 -3.96 -0.76
C ASN A 130 14.80 -3.94 0.24
N TRP A 131 14.72 -4.95 1.11
CA TRP A 131 13.71 -5.10 2.16
C TRP A 131 13.97 -4.22 3.40
N GLN A 132 15.20 -3.74 3.63
CA GLN A 132 15.54 -2.99 4.83
C GLN A 132 14.89 -1.61 4.83
N TRP A 133 14.20 -1.26 5.91
CA TRP A 133 13.57 0.04 6.07
C TRP A 133 14.59 1.10 6.47
N VAL A 134 14.57 2.23 5.78
CA VAL A 134 15.44 3.37 6.04
C VAL A 134 14.63 4.66 5.99
N THR A 135 15.15 5.70 6.62
CA THR A 135 14.71 7.07 6.40
C THR A 135 15.82 7.85 5.70
N THR A 136 15.47 8.58 4.64
CA THR A 136 16.42 9.41 3.90
C THR A 136 15.80 10.75 3.53
N SER A 137 16.63 11.70 3.12
CA SER A 137 16.17 12.98 2.57
C SER A 137 16.66 13.16 1.15
N PHE A 138 15.76 13.59 0.27
CA PHE A 138 16.07 14.05 -1.08
C PHE A 138 16.02 15.58 -1.15
N GLN A 139 16.97 16.19 -1.86
CA GLN A 139 16.98 17.61 -2.15
C GLN A 139 17.18 17.81 -3.66
N PRO A 140 16.26 18.49 -4.37
CA PRO A 140 16.44 18.82 -5.78
C PRO A 140 17.67 19.72 -5.99
N LYS A 141 18.35 19.54 -7.11
CA LYS A 141 19.52 20.30 -7.56
C LYS A 141 19.13 21.45 -8.48
N ASN A 142 18.09 21.31 -9.33
CA ASN A 142 17.77 22.26 -10.40
C ASN A 142 16.68 23.29 -10.03
N ASN A 143 16.79 23.90 -8.84
CA ASN A 143 15.87 24.94 -8.31
C ASN A 143 14.35 24.60 -8.38
N ILE A 144 13.98 23.34 -8.60
CA ILE A 144 12.59 22.89 -8.51
C ILE A 144 12.15 22.97 -7.05
N LYS A 145 10.96 23.52 -6.82
CA LYS A 145 10.29 23.44 -5.51
C LYS A 145 9.75 22.03 -5.28
N VAL A 146 10.11 21.40 -4.17
CA VAL A 146 9.69 20.02 -3.83
C VAL A 146 8.16 19.83 -3.83
N ALA A 147 7.40 20.88 -3.55
CA ALA A 147 5.94 20.86 -3.62
C ALA A 147 5.40 20.47 -5.01
N LYS A 148 6.14 20.79 -6.09
CA LYS A 148 5.78 20.42 -7.47
C LYS A 148 6.08 18.94 -7.79
N LEU A 149 7.04 18.33 -7.10
CA LEU A 149 7.43 16.93 -7.30
C LEU A 149 6.48 15.96 -6.58
N MET A 150 5.85 16.41 -5.48
CA MET A 150 5.00 15.59 -4.63
C MET A 150 3.86 14.84 -5.35
N PRO A 151 3.10 15.45 -6.28
CA PRO A 151 2.03 14.74 -6.98
C PRO A 151 2.53 13.58 -7.85
N VAL A 152 3.73 13.72 -8.43
CA VAL A 152 4.31 12.74 -9.35
C VAL A 152 4.80 11.50 -8.61
N ILE A 153 5.33 11.66 -7.39
CA ILE A 153 5.87 10.55 -6.61
C ILE A 153 4.83 9.76 -5.81
N ARG A 154 3.65 10.35 -5.52
CA ARG A 154 2.61 9.69 -4.71
C ARG A 154 2.19 8.31 -5.25
N PRO A 155 1.99 8.11 -6.56
CA PRO A 155 1.69 6.79 -7.12
C PRO A 155 2.79 5.74 -6.93
N LEU A 156 4.06 6.18 -6.80
CA LEU A 156 5.19 5.28 -6.62
C LEU A 156 5.34 4.82 -5.18
N LEU A 157 4.66 5.48 -4.24
CA LEU A 157 4.80 5.22 -2.83
C LEU A 157 4.04 3.95 -2.43
N PRO A 158 4.72 2.92 -1.87
CA PRO A 158 4.02 1.80 -1.26
C PRO A 158 3.09 2.30 -0.16
N GLY A 159 1.92 1.68 0.00
CA GLY A 159 0.91 2.15 0.97
C GLY A 159 1.38 2.28 2.42
N ARG A 160 2.50 1.64 2.80
CA ARG A 160 3.08 1.71 4.16
C ARG A 160 4.28 2.65 4.28
N ALA A 161 4.80 3.17 3.18
CA ALA A 161 5.88 4.15 3.21
C ALA A 161 5.37 5.53 3.66
N HIS A 162 6.28 6.47 3.86
CA HIS A 162 5.97 7.84 4.22
C HIS A 162 6.78 8.81 3.36
N LEU A 163 6.13 9.91 3.00
CA LEU A 163 6.73 11.04 2.30
C LEU A 163 6.29 12.32 3.00
N GLY A 164 7.25 13.20 3.29
CA GLY A 164 7.00 14.52 3.85
C GLY A 164 7.87 15.56 3.15
N ALA A 165 7.27 16.64 2.68
CA ALA A 165 8.03 17.77 2.15
C ALA A 165 8.32 18.77 3.29
N HIS A 166 9.59 19.07 3.52
CA HIS A 166 10.01 20.18 4.36
C HIS A 166 10.28 21.41 3.48
N ILE A 167 9.26 22.26 3.36
CA ILE A 167 9.25 23.43 2.47
C ILE A 167 10.41 24.40 2.79
N PRO A 168 10.70 24.76 4.06
CA PRO A 168 11.76 25.74 4.36
C PRO A 168 13.15 25.31 3.87
N THR A 169 13.48 24.02 3.90
CA THR A 169 14.77 23.51 3.41
C THR A 169 14.67 22.92 2.00
N ASN A 170 13.51 22.99 1.35
CA ASN A 170 13.24 22.37 0.05
C ASN A 170 13.66 20.88 -0.01
N LYS A 171 13.35 20.09 1.04
CA LYS A 171 13.70 18.66 1.12
C LYS A 171 12.45 17.78 1.11
N ILE A 172 12.60 16.56 0.62
CA ILE A 172 11.61 15.48 0.73
C ILE A 172 12.18 14.43 1.67
N LEU A 173 11.55 14.22 2.81
CA LEU A 173 11.80 13.09 3.70
C LEU A 173 11.09 11.85 3.15
N ILE A 174 11.81 10.75 3.05
CA ILE A 174 11.33 9.47 2.53
C ILE A 174 11.61 8.39 3.56
N THR A 175 10.58 7.68 4.00
CA THR A 175 10.72 6.49 4.84
C THR A 175 10.05 5.31 4.14
N ALA A 176 10.86 4.36 3.69
CA ALA A 176 10.40 3.17 2.99
C ALA A 176 11.46 2.07 3.06
N SER A 177 11.18 0.91 2.46
CA SER A 177 12.22 -0.07 2.18
C SER A 177 13.26 0.50 1.20
N TYR A 178 14.52 0.08 1.32
CA TYR A 178 15.64 0.63 0.57
C TYR A 178 15.44 0.52 -0.96
N GLY A 179 14.89 -0.61 -1.42
CA GLY A 179 14.58 -0.80 -2.85
C GLY A 179 13.53 0.20 -3.35
N ASN A 180 12.54 0.55 -2.52
CA ASN A 180 11.56 1.57 -2.86
C ASN A 180 12.14 2.98 -2.80
N VAL A 181 12.97 3.28 -1.79
CA VAL A 181 13.71 4.55 -1.72
C VAL A 181 14.55 4.74 -2.99
N LYS A 182 15.30 3.73 -3.40
CA LYS A 182 16.11 3.74 -4.63
C LYS A 182 15.29 4.08 -5.86
N ARG A 183 14.17 3.39 -6.07
CA ARG A 183 13.27 3.67 -7.20
C ARG A 183 12.72 5.10 -7.17
N ILE A 184 12.29 5.58 -6.00
CA ILE A 184 11.74 6.94 -5.85
C ILE A 184 12.80 8.00 -6.13
N ILE A 185 14.02 7.84 -5.58
CA ILE A 185 15.12 8.79 -5.79
C ILE A 185 15.55 8.82 -7.25
N ASN A 186 15.59 7.68 -7.93
CA ASN A 186 15.93 7.64 -9.36
C ASN A 186 14.93 8.44 -10.20
N VAL A 187 13.63 8.27 -9.96
CA VAL A 187 12.59 9.06 -10.65
C VAL A 187 12.69 10.55 -10.30
N LEU A 188 12.95 10.88 -9.03
CA LEU A 188 13.14 12.27 -8.61
C LEU A 188 14.35 12.91 -9.28
N ASN A 189 15.46 12.19 -9.40
CA ASN A 189 16.66 12.66 -10.10
C ASN A 189 16.42 12.87 -11.60
N GLU A 190 15.65 11.98 -12.24
CA GLU A 190 15.29 12.11 -13.67
C GLU A 190 14.46 13.38 -13.90
N ILE A 191 13.39 13.58 -13.11
CA ILE A 191 12.55 14.78 -13.21
C ILE A 191 13.33 16.06 -12.88
N ASP A 192 14.20 16.01 -11.87
CA ASP A 192 15.04 17.14 -11.48
C ASP A 192 16.05 17.47 -12.59
N ALA A 193 16.65 16.47 -13.25
CA ALA A 193 17.58 16.69 -14.36
C ALA A 193 16.93 17.41 -15.55
N ASP A 194 15.65 17.11 -15.82
CA ASP A 194 14.88 17.72 -16.91
C ASP A 194 14.24 19.07 -16.56
N ALA A 195 14.49 19.61 -15.35
CA ALA A 195 13.96 20.92 -15.01
C ALA A 195 14.56 22.03 -15.89
N PRO A 196 13.71 22.95 -16.38
CA PRO A 196 14.16 24.15 -17.08
C PRO A 196 14.82 25.17 -16.16
#